data_AF-A0A8J7R2F8-F1
#
_entry.id   AF-A0A8J7R2F8-F1
#
_cell.length_a   1.000
_cell.length_b   1.000
_cell.length_c   1.000
_cell.angle_alpha   90.00
_cell.angle_beta   90.00
_cell.angle_gamma   90.00
#
_symmetry.space_group_name_H-M   'P 1'
#
loop_
_entity.id
_entity.type
_entity.pdbx_description
1 polymer ?
#
loop_
_entity_poly.entity_id
_entity_poly.type
_entity_poly.pdbx_seq_one_letter_code
_entity_poly.pdbx_strand_id
1 'polypeptide(L)'
;MRKGPSKDGRAMSSNAAAALLSIAVLLIYLRAVRSPNGSEEVFFAVFVFVKWIARIIGVPDLFKEFEEFIKYLQGTPMWPLAATILAYSLMAFSIWVTFYGSKVAFVATTRIFAWFGGVRARRHERKVGNKWNSALFISKAKAAGGKRGLELPKRLHKGSISCPKKEAGAAEKEARNITSWFKKEWWQIRETSTITPEKGKLGEIILGSKKLFPTNRSPEGSFIELARALNMDSQSLRRAVEEGRDAMTVGNLMKLLKVAEVPYDTVTPYIRAVGARGDKEAIRNPKFPIDLSKPEAGVIFAAALKDGDINVAHHHFEYVNFDEGKRRAVAEAVDRDGRVKGIHYQTSLIGDTLLDFGAVAGRKADQDYHVPPPVRFGSREIKNAYFNQVIKDEGSIDRGDYRLTISGAGEIASKMTQEHRRMLDHLPFEDGHWPSGAPKKYITLKQGLEDDLPDDLKPIYKDFIQKMKDEWAPTILLEEKKLLEEMYNIKVEIQPRQIYVGKKVGIRGSWALIIGGKYEVIMLKSELNHSAKNGGDEN
;
A
#
# COMPACT_ATOMS: atom_id res chain seq x y z
N MET A 1 -32.75 -27.58 18.30
CA MET A 1 -32.51 -26.50 17.32
C MET A 1 -31.80 -27.10 16.10
N ARG A 2 -32.52 -27.27 14.98
CA ARG A 2 -31.94 -27.75 13.71
C ARG A 2 -31.16 -26.61 13.06
N LYS A 3 -29.85 -26.81 12.84
CA LYS A 3 -29.03 -25.92 12.00
C LYS A 3 -29.45 -26.14 10.55
N GLY A 4 -29.89 -25.07 9.89
CA GLY A 4 -30.22 -25.07 8.47
C GLY A 4 -28.98 -25.31 7.59
N PRO A 5 -29.18 -25.71 6.33
CA PRO A 5 -28.11 -26.05 5.40
C PRO A 5 -27.20 -24.85 5.16
N SER A 6 -25.89 -25.08 5.22
CA SER A 6 -24.86 -24.09 4.89
C SER A 6 -25.07 -23.61 3.45
N LYS A 7 -25.23 -22.30 3.29
CA LYS A 7 -25.10 -21.62 1.99
C LYS A 7 -23.62 -21.61 1.59
N ASP A 8 -23.12 -22.75 1.16
CA ASP A 8 -21.85 -22.81 0.41
C ASP A 8 -22.12 -22.39 -1.04
N GLY A 9 -22.38 -21.09 -1.20
CA GLY A 9 -22.37 -20.46 -2.51
C GLY A 9 -20.91 -20.41 -2.98
N ARG A 10 -20.43 -21.48 -3.63
CA ARG A 10 -19.16 -21.45 -4.35
C ARG A 10 -19.23 -20.30 -5.35
N ALA A 11 -18.54 -19.21 -5.04
CA ALA A 11 -18.44 -18.07 -5.93
C ALA A 11 -17.80 -18.55 -7.24
N MET A 12 -18.56 -18.48 -8.32
CA MET A 12 -18.07 -18.83 -9.66
C MET A 12 -16.86 -17.94 -9.97
N SER A 13 -15.73 -18.53 -10.36
CA SER A 13 -14.52 -17.77 -10.64
C SER A 13 -14.76 -16.79 -11.81
N SER A 14 -14.09 -15.65 -11.80
CA SER A 14 -14.20 -14.60 -12.83
C SER A 14 -14.02 -15.13 -14.24
N ASN A 15 -13.10 -16.07 -14.39
CA ASN A 15 -12.77 -16.68 -15.67
C ASN A 15 -13.88 -17.64 -16.12
N ALA A 16 -14.57 -18.31 -15.19
CA ALA A 16 -15.71 -19.15 -15.52
C ALA A 16 -16.92 -18.32 -15.97
N ALA A 17 -17.20 -17.18 -15.33
CA ALA A 17 -18.29 -16.30 -15.75
C ALA A 17 -18.04 -15.69 -17.13
N ALA A 18 -16.83 -15.18 -17.37
CA ALA A 18 -16.44 -14.64 -18.67
C ALA A 18 -16.47 -15.73 -19.77
N ALA A 19 -15.96 -16.93 -19.48
CA ALA A 19 -16.00 -18.05 -20.42
C ALA A 19 -17.44 -18.46 -20.77
N LEU A 20 -18.34 -18.56 -19.77
CA LEU A 20 -19.74 -18.91 -20.04
C LEU A 20 -20.46 -17.85 -20.88
N LEU A 21 -20.18 -16.56 -20.63
CA LEU A 21 -20.74 -15.48 -21.44
C LEU A 21 -20.22 -15.54 -22.88
N SER A 22 -18.91 -15.73 -23.08
CA SER A 22 -18.32 -15.89 -24.41
C SER A 22 -18.85 -17.14 -25.14
N ILE A 23 -19.07 -18.25 -24.44
CA ILE A 23 -19.69 -19.46 -24.99
C ILE A 23 -21.14 -19.18 -25.40
N ALA A 24 -21.93 -18.46 -24.58
CA ALA A 24 -23.30 -18.11 -24.93
C ALA A 24 -23.37 -17.23 -26.19
N VAL A 25 -22.48 -16.23 -26.30
CA VAL A 25 -22.35 -15.38 -27.49
C VAL A 25 -21.97 -16.21 -28.72
N LEU A 26 -21.00 -17.12 -28.59
CA LEU A 26 -20.59 -18.03 -29.66
C LEU A 26 -21.76 -18.93 -30.11
N LEU A 27 -22.55 -19.47 -29.18
CA LEU A 27 -23.68 -20.34 -29.51
C LEU A 27 -24.81 -19.59 -30.23
N ILE A 28 -25.10 -18.35 -29.83
CA ILE A 28 -26.07 -17.49 -30.53
C ILE A 28 -25.58 -17.21 -31.95
N TYR A 29 -24.28 -16.90 -32.08
CA TYR A 29 -23.65 -16.63 -33.36
C TYR A 29 -23.67 -17.84 -34.30
N LEU A 30 -23.27 -19.01 -33.81
CA LEU A 30 -23.28 -20.26 -34.58
C LEU A 30 -24.68 -20.66 -35.02
N ARG A 31 -25.70 -20.37 -34.20
CA ARG A 31 -27.10 -20.59 -34.57
C ARG A 31 -27.54 -19.66 -35.69
N ALA A 32 -27.16 -18.39 -35.63
CA ALA A 32 -27.52 -17.40 -36.63
C ALA A 32 -26.83 -17.65 -37.97
N VAL A 33 -25.55 -18.03 -38.00
CA VAL A 33 -24.81 -18.32 -39.24
C VAL A 33 -25.32 -19.57 -39.98
N ARG A 34 -26.03 -20.47 -39.30
CA ARG A 34 -26.59 -21.68 -39.91
C ARG A 34 -27.88 -21.45 -40.71
N SER A 35 -28.52 -20.27 -40.63
CA SER A 35 -29.66 -19.98 -41.49
C SER A 35 -29.20 -19.67 -42.92
N PRO A 36 -30.05 -19.92 -43.93
CA PRO A 36 -29.85 -19.39 -45.27
C PRO A 36 -29.71 -17.85 -45.16
N ASN A 37 -28.61 -17.29 -45.67
CA ASN A 37 -28.22 -15.87 -45.53
C ASN A 37 -27.80 -15.41 -44.12
N GLY A 38 -27.70 -16.32 -43.16
CA GLY A 38 -27.41 -15.99 -41.76
C GLY A 38 -26.07 -15.30 -41.53
N SER A 39 -25.04 -15.65 -42.30
CA SER A 39 -23.73 -14.97 -42.24
C SER A 39 -23.81 -13.50 -42.62
N GLU A 40 -24.66 -13.17 -43.59
CA GLU A 40 -24.86 -11.80 -44.07
C GLU A 40 -25.66 -10.96 -43.08
N GLU A 41 -26.76 -11.52 -42.56
CA GLU A 41 -27.58 -10.86 -41.52
C GLU A 41 -26.77 -10.57 -40.25
N VAL A 42 -25.96 -11.54 -39.83
CA VAL A 42 -25.09 -11.40 -38.65
C VAL A 42 -23.99 -10.36 -38.89
N PHE A 43 -23.38 -10.35 -40.08
CA PHE A 43 -22.41 -9.33 -40.45
C PHE A 43 -23.03 -7.92 -40.36
N PHE A 44 -24.20 -7.70 -40.96
CA PHE A 44 -24.84 -6.38 -40.94
C PHE A 44 -25.30 -5.98 -39.54
N ALA A 45 -25.85 -6.90 -38.74
CA ALA A 45 -26.23 -6.61 -37.36
C ALA A 45 -25.03 -6.13 -36.52
N VAL A 46 -23.89 -6.82 -36.61
CA VAL A 46 -22.67 -6.43 -35.90
C VAL A 46 -22.11 -5.12 -36.46
N PHE A 47 -22.08 -4.97 -37.79
CA PHE A 47 -21.55 -3.78 -38.44
C PHE A 47 -22.35 -2.51 -38.08
N VAL A 48 -23.69 -2.58 -38.10
CA VAL A 48 -24.58 -1.50 -37.67
C VAL A 48 -24.37 -1.16 -36.20
N PHE A 49 -24.21 -2.17 -35.34
CA PHE A 49 -23.94 -1.97 -33.92
C PHE A 49 -22.59 -1.26 -33.69
N VAL A 50 -21.53 -1.67 -34.38
CA VAL A 50 -20.21 -1.04 -34.30
C VAL A 50 -20.25 0.40 -34.81
N LYS A 51 -20.97 0.67 -35.90
CA LYS A 51 -21.20 2.03 -36.42
C LYS A 51 -21.94 2.91 -35.41
N TRP A 52 -22.96 2.35 -34.73
CA TRP A 52 -23.68 3.04 -33.67
C TRP A 52 -22.75 3.41 -32.49
N ILE A 53 -21.86 2.50 -32.08
CA ILE A 53 -20.84 2.78 -31.06
C ILE A 53 -19.89 3.90 -31.53
N ALA A 54 -19.36 3.83 -32.75
CA ALA A 54 -18.46 4.84 -33.29
C ALA A 54 -19.11 6.25 -33.31
N ARG A 55 -20.40 6.31 -33.66
CA ARG A 55 -21.19 7.55 -33.58
C ARG A 55 -21.31 8.06 -32.15
N ILE A 56 -21.56 7.17 -31.17
CA ILE A 56 -21.57 7.55 -29.76
C ILE A 56 -20.21 8.12 -29.35
N ILE A 57 -19.10 7.49 -29.74
CA ILE A 57 -17.74 7.89 -29.33
C ILE A 57 -17.29 9.21 -29.99
N GLY A 58 -17.97 9.67 -31.05
CA GLY A 58 -17.69 10.94 -31.72
C GLY A 58 -16.82 10.80 -32.97
N VAL A 59 -16.76 9.60 -33.54
CA VAL A 59 -16.01 9.27 -34.78
C VAL A 59 -16.96 8.65 -35.82
N PRO A 60 -17.98 9.39 -36.31
CA PRO A 60 -19.02 8.84 -37.18
C PRO A 60 -18.52 8.39 -38.55
N ASP A 61 -17.40 8.96 -39.02
CA ASP A 61 -16.87 8.72 -40.38
C ASP A 61 -15.85 7.57 -40.45
N LEU A 62 -15.56 6.91 -39.32
CA LEU A 62 -14.52 5.86 -39.22
C LEU A 62 -14.68 4.73 -40.24
N PHE A 63 -15.92 4.41 -40.63
CA PHE A 63 -16.23 3.29 -41.52
C PHE A 63 -16.66 3.71 -42.92
N LYS A 64 -16.56 4.99 -43.28
CA LYS A 64 -17.08 5.49 -44.57
C LYS A 64 -16.44 4.79 -45.78
N GLU A 65 -15.11 4.68 -45.80
CA GLU A 65 -14.37 3.99 -46.87
C GLU A 65 -14.70 2.49 -46.91
N PHE A 66 -14.90 1.88 -45.75
CA PHE A 66 -15.28 0.48 -45.64
C PHE A 66 -16.73 0.23 -46.11
N GLU A 67 -17.66 1.16 -45.90
CA GLU A 67 -19.02 1.10 -46.43
C GLU A 67 -19.05 1.16 -47.96
N GLU A 68 -18.22 2.01 -48.55
CA GLU A 68 -18.06 2.09 -50.01
C GLU A 68 -17.49 0.78 -50.57
N PHE A 69 -16.52 0.19 -49.87
CA PHE A 69 -15.98 -1.12 -50.21
C PHE A 69 -17.02 -2.26 -50.10
N ILE A 70 -17.83 -2.28 -49.03
CA ILE A 70 -18.91 -3.27 -48.87
C ILE A 70 -19.92 -3.15 -50.02
N LYS A 71 -20.37 -1.92 -50.34
CA LYS A 71 -21.32 -1.67 -51.43
C LYS A 71 -20.77 -2.13 -52.78
N TYR A 72 -19.49 -1.89 -53.02
CA TYR A 72 -18.82 -2.39 -54.22
C TYR A 72 -18.85 -3.92 -54.27
N LEU A 73 -18.50 -4.59 -53.17
CA LEU A 73 -18.47 -6.06 -53.11
C LEU A 73 -19.85 -6.70 -53.25
N GLN A 74 -20.92 -6.07 -52.75
CA GLN A 74 -22.30 -6.58 -52.83
C GLN A 74 -22.77 -6.85 -54.27
N GLY A 75 -22.23 -6.12 -55.25
CA GLY A 75 -22.54 -6.32 -56.67
C GLY A 75 -21.74 -7.44 -57.35
N THR A 76 -20.85 -8.12 -56.62
CA THR A 76 -19.91 -9.09 -57.20
C THR A 76 -20.27 -10.53 -56.81
N PRO A 77 -19.93 -11.53 -57.65
CA PRO A 77 -20.09 -12.95 -57.30
C PRO A 77 -19.23 -13.37 -56.08
N MET A 78 -18.29 -12.52 -55.65
CA MET A 78 -17.46 -12.74 -54.45
C MET A 78 -18.17 -12.36 -53.15
N TRP A 79 -19.33 -11.69 -53.21
CA TRP A 79 -20.05 -11.20 -52.03
C TRP A 79 -20.29 -12.27 -50.95
N PRO A 80 -20.81 -13.47 -51.28
CA PRO A 80 -21.10 -14.47 -50.24
C PRO A 80 -19.85 -14.94 -49.50
N LEU A 81 -18.72 -15.04 -50.21
CA LEU A 81 -17.44 -15.42 -49.62
C LEU A 81 -16.89 -14.29 -48.73
N ALA A 82 -16.91 -13.05 -49.22
CA ALA A 82 -16.45 -11.89 -48.46
C ALA A 82 -17.28 -11.66 -47.19
N ALA A 83 -18.62 -11.74 -47.30
CA ALA A 83 -19.53 -11.64 -46.16
C ALA A 83 -19.24 -12.72 -45.11
N THR A 84 -18.94 -13.95 -45.56
CA THR A 84 -18.59 -15.06 -44.65
C THR A 84 -17.27 -14.80 -43.91
N ILE A 85 -16.21 -14.36 -44.60
CA ILE A 85 -14.91 -14.04 -43.99
C ILE A 85 -15.03 -12.88 -42.99
N LEU A 86 -15.77 -11.85 -43.36
CA LEU A 86 -15.98 -10.68 -42.51
C LEU A 86 -16.81 -11.02 -41.27
N ALA A 87 -17.84 -11.84 -41.43
CA ALA A 87 -18.63 -12.39 -40.33
C ALA A 87 -17.70 -13.12 -39.33
N TYR A 88 -16.87 -14.07 -39.80
CA TYR A 88 -15.94 -14.79 -38.91
C TYR A 88 -14.92 -13.89 -38.21
N SER A 89 -14.38 -12.88 -38.92
CA SER A 89 -13.45 -11.91 -38.34
C SER A 89 -14.11 -11.08 -37.23
N LEU A 90 -15.34 -10.61 -37.45
CA LEU A 90 -16.12 -9.89 -36.45
C LEU A 90 -16.51 -10.77 -35.26
N MET A 91 -16.81 -12.06 -35.49
CA MET A 91 -17.04 -13.02 -34.43
C MET A 91 -15.82 -13.16 -33.53
N ALA A 92 -14.65 -13.42 -34.12
CA ALA A 92 -13.39 -13.55 -33.38
C ALA A 92 -13.08 -12.28 -32.56
N PHE A 93 -13.27 -11.11 -33.17
CA PHE A 93 -13.09 -9.84 -32.48
C PHE A 93 -14.09 -9.65 -31.34
N SER A 94 -15.37 -9.98 -31.51
CA SER A 94 -16.39 -9.86 -30.46
C SER A 94 -16.12 -10.78 -29.27
N ILE A 95 -15.60 -11.99 -29.50
CA ILE A 95 -15.18 -12.92 -28.46
C ILE A 95 -13.99 -12.34 -27.70
N TRP A 96 -13.01 -11.78 -28.41
CA TRP A 96 -11.86 -11.13 -27.81
C TRP A 96 -12.27 -9.94 -26.93
N VAL A 97 -13.12 -9.04 -27.46
CA VAL A 97 -13.63 -7.87 -26.72
C VAL A 97 -14.45 -8.28 -25.51
N THR A 98 -15.35 -9.27 -25.63
CA THR A 98 -16.15 -9.74 -24.50
C THR A 98 -15.30 -10.40 -23.42
N PHE A 99 -14.29 -11.19 -23.80
CA PHE A 99 -13.37 -11.82 -22.86
C PHE A 99 -12.50 -10.80 -22.12
N TYR A 100 -11.86 -9.88 -22.85
CA TYR A 100 -11.02 -8.83 -22.25
C TYR A 100 -11.85 -7.82 -21.45
N GLY A 101 -12.97 -7.36 -22.00
CA GLY A 101 -13.88 -6.43 -21.34
C GLY A 101 -14.45 -7.00 -20.03
N SER A 102 -14.84 -8.28 -20.01
CA SER A 102 -15.32 -8.96 -18.80
C SER A 102 -14.21 -9.07 -17.75
N LYS A 103 -12.97 -9.35 -18.16
CA LYS A 103 -11.82 -9.39 -17.26
C LYS A 103 -11.56 -8.03 -16.60
N VAL A 104 -11.60 -6.95 -17.38
CA VAL A 104 -11.39 -5.58 -16.87
C VAL A 104 -12.53 -5.16 -15.94
N ALA A 105 -13.79 -5.36 -16.33
CA ALA A 105 -14.96 -5.00 -15.52
C ALA A 105 -15.00 -5.76 -14.18
N PHE A 106 -14.60 -7.04 -14.19
CA PHE A 106 -14.52 -7.84 -12.97
C PHE A 106 -13.36 -7.43 -12.05
N VAL A 107 -12.19 -7.09 -12.61
CA VAL A 107 -11.06 -6.53 -11.82
C VAL A 107 -11.45 -5.19 -11.19
N ALA A 108 -12.15 -4.33 -11.92
CA ALA A 108 -12.65 -3.06 -11.39
C ALA A 108 -13.68 -3.27 -10.27
N THR A 109 -14.66 -4.14 -10.47
CA THR A 109 -15.68 -4.44 -9.44
C THR A 109 -15.09 -5.14 -8.21
N THR A 110 -14.16 -6.09 -8.37
CA THR A 110 -13.47 -6.70 -7.23
C THR A 110 -12.59 -5.72 -6.46
N ARG A 111 -11.92 -4.78 -7.14
CA ARG A 111 -11.22 -3.66 -6.49
C ARG A 111 -12.16 -2.77 -5.69
N ILE A 112 -13.32 -2.44 -6.24
CA ILE A 112 -14.36 -1.65 -5.55
C ILE A 112 -14.90 -2.41 -4.33
N PHE A 113 -15.20 -3.71 -4.45
CA PHE A 113 -15.70 -4.53 -3.35
C PHE A 113 -14.63 -4.76 -2.26
N ALA A 114 -13.37 -4.99 -2.63
CA ALA A 114 -12.25 -5.10 -1.69
C ALA A 114 -12.02 -3.77 -0.95
N TRP A 115 -12.17 -2.64 -1.63
CA TRP A 115 -12.14 -1.32 -1.00
C TRP A 115 -13.28 -1.15 0.02
N PHE A 116 -14.53 -1.49 -0.34
CA PHE A 116 -15.64 -1.48 0.61
C PHE A 116 -15.43 -2.44 1.78
N GLY A 117 -14.84 -3.61 1.56
CA GLY A 117 -14.47 -4.58 2.59
C GLY A 117 -13.41 -4.03 3.55
N GLY A 118 -12.32 -3.46 3.02
CA GLY A 118 -11.26 -2.84 3.82
C GLY A 118 -11.71 -1.59 4.57
N VAL A 119 -12.63 -0.80 4.01
CA VAL A 119 -13.25 0.34 4.72
C VAL A 119 -14.17 -0.16 5.85
N ARG A 120 -14.88 -1.28 5.65
CA ARG A 120 -15.74 -1.88 6.68
C ARG A 120 -14.93 -2.52 7.81
N ALA A 121 -13.84 -3.20 7.48
CA ALA A 121 -12.87 -3.75 8.44
C ALA A 121 -12.21 -2.62 9.25
N ARG A 122 -11.74 -1.55 8.59
CA ARG A 122 -11.17 -0.37 9.28
C ARG A 122 -12.20 0.37 10.16
N ARG A 123 -13.48 0.42 9.76
CA ARG A 123 -14.55 0.93 10.64
C ARG A 123 -14.81 0.00 11.83
N HIS A 124 -14.66 -1.31 11.66
CA HIS A 124 -14.82 -2.28 12.74
C HIS A 124 -13.65 -2.20 13.72
N GLU A 125 -12.41 -2.16 13.24
CA GLU A 125 -11.21 -1.95 14.07
C GLU A 125 -11.24 -0.61 14.79
N ARG A 126 -11.63 0.49 14.13
CA ARG A 126 -11.86 1.78 14.80
C ARG A 126 -12.97 1.71 15.84
N LYS A 127 -14.04 0.92 15.63
CA LYS A 127 -15.09 0.70 16.64
C LYS A 127 -14.62 -0.17 17.80
N VAL A 128 -13.77 -1.17 17.56
CA VAL A 128 -13.21 -2.05 18.60
C VAL A 128 -12.15 -1.29 19.40
N GLY A 129 -11.25 -0.56 18.75
CA GLY A 129 -10.28 0.35 19.37
C GLY A 129 -10.94 1.50 20.14
N ASN A 130 -11.99 2.12 19.57
CA ASN A 130 -12.79 3.11 20.30
C ASN A 130 -13.59 2.49 21.44
N LYS A 131 -14.03 1.22 21.36
CA LYS A 131 -14.66 0.51 22.49
C LYS A 131 -13.68 0.29 23.64
N TRP A 132 -12.44 -0.09 23.33
CA TRP A 132 -11.38 -0.22 24.34
C TRP A 132 -11.02 1.13 24.97
N ASN A 133 -10.81 2.16 24.15
CA ASN A 133 -10.51 3.50 24.65
C ASN A 133 -11.69 4.14 25.40
N SER A 134 -12.93 3.93 24.96
CA SER A 134 -14.13 4.39 25.69
C SER A 134 -14.39 3.60 26.96
N ALA A 135 -14.08 2.29 27.03
CA ALA A 135 -14.15 1.54 28.28
C ALA A 135 -13.14 2.06 29.32
N LEU A 136 -11.94 2.41 28.86
CA LEU A 136 -10.88 3.02 29.68
C LEU A 136 -11.21 4.48 30.09
N PHE A 137 -11.97 5.19 29.25
CA PHE A 137 -12.45 6.54 29.55
C PHE A 137 -13.70 6.53 30.45
N ILE A 138 -14.61 5.56 30.29
CA ILE A 138 -15.81 5.37 31.12
C ILE A 138 -15.42 4.87 32.52
N SER A 139 -14.38 4.05 32.68
CA SER A 139 -13.86 3.68 34.00
C SER A 139 -13.29 4.89 34.74
N LYS A 140 -12.57 5.78 34.05
CA LYS A 140 -12.07 7.06 34.59
C LYS A 140 -13.19 8.09 34.83
N ALA A 141 -14.22 8.15 33.99
CA ALA A 141 -15.34 9.07 34.14
C ALA A 141 -16.34 8.62 35.23
N LYS A 142 -16.51 7.30 35.45
CA LYS A 142 -17.24 6.75 36.60
C LYS A 142 -16.52 7.04 37.92
N ALA A 143 -15.18 7.05 37.92
CA ALA A 143 -14.40 7.52 39.05
C ALA A 143 -14.53 9.04 39.29
N ALA A 144 -15.02 9.80 38.30
CA ALA A 144 -15.13 11.26 38.35
C ALA A 144 -16.59 11.80 38.39
N GLY A 145 -17.59 10.95 38.66
CA GLY A 145 -18.92 11.41 39.09
C GLY A 145 -19.72 12.28 38.11
N GLY A 146 -19.58 12.13 36.78
CA GLY A 146 -20.27 12.97 35.80
C GLY A 146 -21.36 12.23 35.00
N LYS A 147 -22.65 12.48 35.30
CA LYS A 147 -23.79 12.13 34.43
C LYS A 147 -24.09 13.28 33.48
N ARG A 148 -24.06 13.06 32.15
CA ARG A 148 -24.93 13.74 31.16
C ARG A 148 -24.85 13.01 29.81
N GLY A 149 -26.03 12.77 29.23
CA GLY A 149 -26.23 12.05 27.97
C GLY A 149 -26.00 12.92 26.75
N LEU A 150 -25.61 12.29 25.65
CA LEU A 150 -25.50 12.91 24.33
C LEU A 150 -26.12 11.98 23.30
N GLU A 151 -27.20 12.46 22.66
CA GLU A 151 -27.86 11.83 21.52
C GLU A 151 -27.08 12.14 20.23
N LEU A 152 -27.03 11.16 19.31
CA LEU A 152 -26.43 11.30 17.98
C LEU A 152 -27.52 11.35 16.90
N PRO A 153 -27.41 12.24 15.89
CA PRO A 153 -28.40 12.32 14.83
C PRO A 153 -28.16 11.25 13.75
N LYS A 154 -29.27 10.66 13.28
CA LYS A 154 -29.37 9.88 12.04
C LYS A 154 -29.54 10.84 10.86
N ARG A 155 -28.83 10.60 9.74
CA ARG A 155 -29.45 10.60 8.40
C ARG A 155 -28.51 10.06 7.31
N LEU A 156 -29.13 9.23 6.46
CA LEU A 156 -28.69 8.69 5.16
C LEU A 156 -29.21 9.61 4.04
N HIS A 157 -28.50 9.70 2.90
CA HIS A 157 -29.00 9.74 1.49
C HIS A 157 -27.76 9.67 0.55
N LYS A 158 -27.59 8.69 -0.36
CA LYS A 158 -28.14 8.54 -1.75
C LYS A 158 -27.97 9.83 -2.58
N GLY A 159 -27.32 9.91 -3.74
CA GLY A 159 -26.62 8.98 -4.64
C GLY A 159 -26.28 9.72 -5.95
N SER A 160 -25.48 9.12 -6.84
CA SER A 160 -25.61 9.16 -8.32
C SER A 160 -24.32 8.66 -8.96
N ILE A 161 -24.47 7.77 -9.94
CA ILE A 161 -23.41 7.16 -10.74
C ILE A 161 -23.55 7.75 -12.14
N SER A 162 -22.51 8.41 -12.62
CA SER A 162 -22.41 8.93 -14.00
C SER A 162 -21.38 8.13 -14.80
N CYS A 163 -21.75 7.76 -16.03
CA CYS A 163 -21.02 6.91 -16.98
C CYS A 163 -19.73 7.53 -17.57
N PRO A 164 -18.86 6.68 -18.18
CA PRO A 164 -17.45 6.96 -18.38
C PRO A 164 -17.14 7.39 -19.82
N LYS A 165 -16.59 8.59 -19.96
CA LYS A 165 -15.88 9.04 -21.17
C LYS A 165 -14.62 9.85 -20.85
N LYS A 166 -14.17 9.76 -19.60
CA LYS A 166 -12.99 10.45 -19.08
C LYS A 166 -11.81 9.51 -18.87
N GLU A 167 -11.75 8.30 -19.43
CA GLU A 167 -10.86 7.26 -18.86
C GLU A 167 -9.35 7.61 -18.85
N ALA A 168 -8.83 8.34 -19.84
CA ALA A 168 -7.44 8.81 -19.79
C ALA A 168 -7.23 9.96 -18.76
N GLY A 169 -8.07 10.98 -18.80
CA GLY A 169 -8.01 12.10 -17.84
C GLY A 169 -8.50 11.74 -16.43
N ALA A 170 -9.28 10.67 -16.28
CA ALA A 170 -9.76 10.12 -15.02
C ALA A 170 -8.70 9.24 -14.40
N ALA A 171 -7.97 8.43 -15.17
CA ALA A 171 -6.80 7.71 -14.66
C ALA A 171 -5.72 8.70 -14.19
N GLU A 172 -5.47 9.78 -14.93
CA GLU A 172 -4.51 10.81 -14.51
C GLU A 172 -5.01 11.61 -13.30
N LYS A 173 -6.31 11.97 -13.26
CA LYS A 173 -6.92 12.67 -12.11
C LYS A 173 -7.02 11.77 -10.87
N GLU A 174 -7.26 10.48 -11.06
CA GLU A 174 -7.27 9.47 -10.00
C GLU A 174 -5.86 9.23 -9.50
N ALA A 175 -4.85 9.14 -10.38
CA ALA A 175 -3.45 9.07 -10.00
C ALA A 175 -3.00 10.33 -9.22
N ARG A 176 -3.39 11.53 -9.68
CA ARG A 176 -3.14 12.79 -8.94
C ARG A 176 -3.86 12.83 -7.58
N ASN A 177 -5.07 12.29 -7.50
CA ASN A 177 -5.78 12.16 -6.22
C ASN A 177 -5.05 11.17 -5.30
N ILE A 178 -4.55 10.06 -5.81
CA ILE A 178 -3.80 9.07 -5.03
C ILE A 178 -2.48 9.64 -4.52
N THR A 179 -1.72 10.37 -5.34
CA THR A 179 -0.46 10.98 -4.89
C THR A 179 -0.67 12.07 -3.83
N SER A 180 -1.77 12.82 -3.91
CA SER A 180 -2.13 13.78 -2.86
C SER A 180 -2.36 13.11 -1.49
N TRP A 181 -2.74 11.84 -1.47
CA TRP A 181 -2.92 11.10 -0.22
C TRP A 181 -1.59 10.74 0.44
N PHE A 182 -0.48 10.76 -0.29
CA PHE A 182 0.86 10.42 0.19
C PHE A 182 1.64 11.63 0.71
N LYS A 183 0.94 12.73 0.94
CA LYS A 183 1.49 13.95 1.53
C LYS A 183 1.10 14.04 3.00
N LYS A 184 2.06 14.33 3.87
CA LYS A 184 1.82 14.56 5.29
C LYS A 184 2.23 15.96 5.70
N GLU A 185 1.24 16.73 6.11
CA GLU A 185 1.40 18.11 6.54
C GLU A 185 1.79 18.20 8.01
N TRP A 186 2.40 19.32 8.42
CA TRP A 186 2.89 19.48 9.79
C TRP A 186 1.76 19.41 10.83
N TRP A 187 0.54 19.86 10.50
CA TRP A 187 -0.60 19.80 11.40
C TRP A 187 -1.25 18.41 11.48
N GLN A 188 -0.74 17.44 10.70
CA GLN A 188 -1.16 16.03 10.76
C GLN A 188 -0.21 15.18 11.62
N ILE A 189 0.88 15.77 12.13
CA ILE A 189 1.80 15.09 13.04
C ILE A 189 1.24 15.08 14.47
N ARG A 190 1.81 14.29 15.38
CA ARG A 190 1.32 14.19 16.77
C ARG A 190 1.23 15.57 17.43
N GLU A 191 0.12 15.83 18.12
CA GLU A 191 -0.09 17.08 18.86
C GLU A 191 1.00 17.38 19.90
N THR A 192 1.66 16.33 20.40
CA THR A 192 2.76 16.41 21.37
C THR A 192 4.13 16.72 20.74
N SER A 193 4.26 16.58 19.42
CA SER A 193 5.48 16.97 18.71
C SER A 193 5.64 18.49 18.79
N THR A 194 6.90 18.94 18.82
CA THR A 194 7.25 20.36 18.92
C THR A 194 7.67 20.86 17.54
N ILE A 195 7.06 21.97 17.12
CA ILE A 195 7.46 22.73 15.93
C ILE A 195 8.24 23.94 16.40
N THR A 196 9.34 24.20 15.71
CA THR A 196 10.21 25.34 15.94
C THR A 196 10.23 26.20 14.69
N PRO A 197 9.46 27.30 14.64
CA PRO A 197 9.52 28.23 13.52
C PRO A 197 10.85 28.99 13.43
N GLU A 198 11.02 29.80 12.40
CA GLU A 198 12.06 30.82 12.32
C GLU A 198 11.96 31.80 13.49
N LYS A 199 13.11 32.36 13.85
CA LYS A 199 13.24 33.20 15.05
C LYS A 199 12.24 34.36 15.04
N GLY A 200 11.46 34.52 16.09
CA GLY A 200 10.48 35.60 16.26
C GLY A 200 9.11 35.35 15.60
N LYS A 201 8.98 34.41 14.65
CA LYS A 201 7.71 34.16 13.95
C LYS A 201 6.61 33.67 14.88
N LEU A 202 6.97 32.82 15.85
CA LEU A 202 6.01 32.39 16.86
C LEU A 202 5.54 33.57 17.73
N GLY A 203 6.45 34.46 18.09
CA GLY A 203 6.14 35.68 18.83
C GLY A 203 5.20 36.61 18.09
N GLU A 204 5.42 36.82 16.79
CA GLU A 204 4.53 37.60 15.91
C GLU A 204 3.10 37.03 15.91
N ILE A 205 2.95 35.71 15.74
CA ILE A 205 1.63 35.05 15.74
C ILE A 205 0.94 35.22 17.10
N ILE A 206 1.68 35.02 18.20
CA ILE A 206 1.13 35.18 19.56
C ILE A 206 0.69 36.63 19.81
N LEU A 207 1.51 37.61 19.45
CA LEU A 207 1.21 39.04 19.61
C LEU A 207 0.03 39.46 18.73
N GLY A 208 -0.07 38.96 17.51
CA GLY A 208 -1.24 39.16 16.65
C GLY A 208 -2.51 38.58 17.25
N SER A 209 -2.44 37.33 17.75
CA SER A 209 -3.57 36.64 18.39
C SER A 209 -4.02 37.33 19.68
N LYS A 210 -3.08 37.88 20.45
CA LYS A 210 -3.34 38.58 21.71
C LYS A 210 -4.25 39.80 21.52
N LYS A 211 -4.12 40.51 20.39
CA LYS A 211 -4.94 41.70 20.06
C LYS A 211 -6.44 41.40 19.96
N LEU A 212 -6.81 40.13 19.74
CA LEU A 212 -8.21 39.69 19.69
C LEU A 212 -8.89 39.67 21.07
N PHE A 213 -8.12 39.83 22.16
CA PHE A 213 -8.62 39.74 23.53
C PHE A 213 -8.27 40.98 24.37
N PRO A 214 -8.78 42.18 23.99
CA PRO A 214 -8.54 43.41 24.75
C PRO A 214 -9.23 43.36 26.12
N THR A 215 -8.65 44.05 27.10
CA THR A 215 -9.23 44.24 28.44
C THR A 215 -9.10 45.69 28.86
N ASN A 216 -9.88 46.14 29.84
CA ASN A 216 -9.78 47.50 30.37
C ASN A 216 -8.36 47.85 30.88
N ARG A 217 -7.61 46.85 31.38
CA ARG A 217 -6.23 47.02 31.87
C ARG A 217 -5.18 46.83 30.79
N SER A 218 -5.54 46.25 29.64
CA SER A 218 -4.63 46.01 28.53
C SER A 218 -5.40 46.11 27.21
N PRO A 219 -5.59 47.35 26.70
CA PRO A 219 -6.31 47.60 25.46
C PRO A 219 -5.67 46.93 24.24
N GLU A 220 -4.34 46.72 24.28
CA GLU A 220 -3.57 46.03 23.24
C GLU A 220 -3.70 44.50 23.27
N GLY A 221 -4.50 43.97 24.21
CA GLY A 221 -4.76 42.54 24.36
C GLY A 221 -4.17 41.92 25.62
N SER A 222 -4.74 40.82 26.10
CA SER A 222 -4.34 40.13 27.33
C SER A 222 -3.82 38.72 27.07
N PHE A 223 -2.59 38.44 27.51
CA PHE A 223 -2.04 37.08 27.50
C PHE A 223 -2.85 36.11 28.35
N ILE A 224 -3.49 36.59 29.43
CA ILE A 224 -4.30 35.74 30.32
C ILE A 224 -5.58 35.31 29.60
N GLU A 225 -6.23 36.23 28.90
CA GLU A 225 -7.45 35.93 28.15
C GLU A 225 -7.15 35.05 26.92
N LEU A 226 -6.07 35.33 26.18
CA LEU A 226 -5.62 34.46 25.10
C LEU A 226 -5.29 33.04 25.62
N ALA A 227 -4.55 32.93 26.72
CA ALA A 227 -4.22 31.64 27.33
C ALA A 227 -5.48 30.88 27.78
N ARG A 228 -6.46 31.58 28.35
CA ARG A 228 -7.77 31.02 28.73
C ARG A 228 -8.52 30.49 27.50
N ALA A 229 -8.56 31.27 26.41
CA ALA A 229 -9.18 30.86 25.15
C ALA A 229 -8.51 29.61 24.53
N LEU A 230 -7.19 29.49 24.67
CA LEU A 230 -6.41 28.35 24.17
C LEU A 230 -6.40 27.13 25.12
N ASN A 231 -6.91 27.29 26.34
CA ASN A 231 -6.73 26.36 27.45
C ASN A 231 -5.24 26.01 27.66
N MET A 232 -4.41 27.05 27.79
CA MET A 232 -2.96 26.99 27.97
C MET A 232 -2.53 27.81 29.19
N ASP A 233 -1.31 27.57 29.65
CA ASP A 233 -0.70 28.41 30.68
C ASP A 233 -0.22 29.75 30.07
N SER A 234 -0.60 30.85 30.71
CA SER A 234 -0.25 32.20 30.26
C SER A 234 1.25 32.48 30.31
N GLN A 235 2.00 31.85 31.23
CA GLN A 235 3.46 31.98 31.25
C GLN A 235 4.10 31.36 30.01
N SER A 236 3.58 30.23 29.53
CA SER A 236 4.09 29.59 28.31
C SER A 236 4.03 30.52 27.09
N LEU A 237 2.96 31.32 26.96
CA LEU A 237 2.84 32.33 25.89
C LEU A 237 3.80 33.52 26.12
N ARG A 238 3.92 34.01 27.36
CA ARG A 238 4.85 35.10 27.67
C ARG A 238 6.29 34.71 27.40
N ARG A 239 6.74 33.53 27.84
CA ARG A 239 8.10 33.04 27.61
C ARG A 239 8.40 32.86 26.12
N ALA A 240 7.42 32.46 25.31
CA ALA A 240 7.60 32.40 23.85
C ALA A 240 7.91 33.79 23.26
N VAL A 241 7.25 34.84 23.74
CA VAL A 241 7.44 36.22 23.25
C VAL A 241 8.66 36.90 23.89
N GLU A 242 8.76 36.90 25.23
CA GLU A 242 9.74 37.65 26.02
C GLU A 242 11.13 36.98 26.01
N GLU A 243 11.19 35.66 26.11
CA GLU A 243 12.46 34.92 26.12
C GLU A 243 12.87 34.44 24.71
N GLY A 244 12.07 34.72 23.68
CA GLY A 244 12.32 34.26 22.31
C GLY A 244 12.30 32.73 22.17
N ARG A 245 11.47 32.03 22.95
CA ARG A 245 11.30 30.58 22.79
C ARG A 245 10.43 30.29 21.58
N ASP A 246 11.06 30.18 20.42
CA ASP A 246 10.39 29.89 19.13
C ASP A 246 10.02 28.42 18.96
N ALA A 247 9.45 27.78 19.98
CA ALA A 247 9.04 26.38 19.91
C ALA A 247 7.72 26.14 20.63
N MET A 248 6.77 25.50 19.94
CA MET A 248 5.44 25.18 20.47
C MET A 248 5.03 23.78 20.04
N THR A 249 4.24 23.10 20.87
CA THR A 249 3.66 21.81 20.46
C THR A 249 2.66 22.02 19.32
N VAL A 250 2.55 21.05 18.41
CA VAL A 250 1.65 21.10 17.26
C VAL A 250 0.22 21.39 17.68
N GLY A 251 -0.27 20.71 18.73
CA GLY A 251 -1.63 20.92 19.22
C GLY A 251 -1.86 22.34 19.75
N ASN A 252 -0.87 22.96 20.39
CA ASN A 252 -0.98 24.34 20.87
C ASN A 252 -0.87 25.35 19.73
N LEU A 253 0.02 25.11 18.76
CA LEU A 253 0.15 25.94 17.58
C LEU A 253 -1.14 25.91 16.73
N MET A 254 -1.74 24.74 16.52
CA MET A 254 -3.01 24.61 15.80
C MET A 254 -4.15 25.37 16.49
N LYS A 255 -4.23 25.31 17.84
CA LYS A 255 -5.21 26.10 18.61
C LYS A 255 -4.98 27.59 18.45
N LEU A 256 -3.72 28.04 18.52
CA LEU A 256 -3.34 29.43 18.35
C LEU A 256 -3.76 29.96 16.98
N LEU A 257 -3.41 29.25 15.91
CA LEU A 257 -3.78 29.61 14.54
C LEU A 257 -5.28 29.60 14.32
N LYS A 258 -6.01 28.65 14.92
CA LYS A 258 -7.46 28.60 14.85
C LYS A 258 -8.12 29.82 15.52
N VAL A 259 -7.62 30.24 16.67
CA VAL A 259 -8.11 31.45 17.36
C VAL A 259 -7.78 32.71 16.56
N ALA A 260 -6.63 32.74 15.90
CA ALA A 260 -6.20 33.86 15.07
C ALA A 260 -6.84 33.88 13.67
N GLU A 261 -7.64 32.86 13.32
CA GLU A 261 -8.17 32.63 11.97
C GLU A 261 -7.08 32.60 10.88
N VAL A 262 -5.87 32.14 11.23
CA VAL A 262 -4.73 32.02 10.32
C VAL A 262 -4.69 30.62 9.71
N PRO A 263 -4.67 30.48 8.36
CA PRO A 263 -4.49 29.19 7.71
C PRO A 263 -3.19 28.50 8.12
N TYR A 264 -3.21 27.18 8.27
CA TYR A 264 -2.02 26.41 8.69
C TYR A 264 -0.86 26.52 7.69
N ASP A 265 -1.18 26.65 6.41
CA ASP A 265 -0.21 26.84 5.32
C ASP A 265 0.62 28.11 5.47
N THR A 266 0.10 29.14 6.15
CA THR A 266 0.83 30.39 6.40
C THR A 266 2.05 30.18 7.29
N VAL A 267 2.05 29.15 8.14
CA VAL A 267 3.20 28.85 9.03
C VAL A 267 4.21 27.92 8.36
N THR A 268 3.79 27.12 7.39
CA THR A 268 4.62 26.08 6.76
C THR A 268 6.00 26.57 6.28
N PRO A 269 6.12 27.71 5.57
CA PRO A 269 7.42 28.21 5.09
C PRO A 269 8.38 28.61 6.22
N TYR A 270 7.84 28.90 7.40
CA TYR A 270 8.63 29.33 8.56
C TYR A 270 9.06 28.16 9.45
N ILE A 271 8.68 26.91 9.15
CA ILE A 271 9.05 25.77 10.01
C ILE A 271 10.52 25.43 9.80
N ARG A 272 11.35 25.79 10.79
CA ARG A 272 12.78 25.51 10.77
C ARG A 272 13.13 24.13 11.32
N ALA A 273 12.36 23.62 12.29
CA ALA A 273 12.61 22.30 12.85
C ALA A 273 11.37 21.64 13.46
N VAL A 274 11.41 20.31 13.56
CA VAL A 274 10.41 19.48 14.25
C VAL A 274 11.11 18.51 15.18
N GLY A 275 10.57 18.31 16.36
CA GLY A 275 11.13 17.38 17.33
C GLY A 275 10.20 16.97 18.44
N ALA A 276 10.79 16.47 19.52
CA ALA A 276 10.10 16.09 20.75
C ALA A 276 10.46 17.08 21.87
N ARG A 277 9.83 16.94 23.05
CA ARG A 277 10.09 17.81 24.20
C ARG A 277 11.56 17.82 24.64
N GLY A 278 12.24 16.67 24.52
CA GLY A 278 13.66 16.50 24.90
C GLY A 278 14.66 16.91 23.81
N ASP A 279 14.24 16.86 22.54
CA ASP A 279 15.04 17.27 21.39
C ASP A 279 14.13 17.99 20.38
N LYS A 280 14.00 19.30 20.55
CA LYS A 280 13.05 20.14 19.78
C LYS A 280 13.46 20.32 18.32
N GLU A 281 14.71 20.06 18.00
CA GLU A 281 15.28 20.22 16.67
C GLU A 281 15.76 18.88 16.08
N ALA A 282 15.12 17.78 16.48
CA ALA A 282 15.46 16.44 16.02
C ALA A 282 15.48 16.34 14.48
N ILE A 283 14.60 17.05 13.78
CA ILE A 283 14.64 17.21 12.31
C ILE A 283 14.75 18.70 12.02
N ARG A 284 15.82 19.10 11.34
CA ARG A 284 16.06 20.47 10.89
C ARG A 284 15.68 20.60 9.43
N ASN A 285 15.13 21.77 9.06
CA ASN A 285 14.62 22.10 7.74
C ASN A 285 13.68 21.03 7.14
N PRO A 286 12.65 20.56 7.89
CA PRO A 286 11.75 19.55 7.36
C PRO A 286 10.98 20.12 6.17
N LYS A 287 11.00 19.40 5.05
CA LYS A 287 10.20 19.75 3.87
C LYS A 287 8.76 19.32 4.13
N PHE A 288 7.86 20.31 4.28
CA PHE A 288 6.42 20.09 4.39
C PHE A 288 5.70 20.52 3.11
N PRO A 289 4.71 19.72 2.63
CA PRO A 289 4.37 18.39 3.12
C PRO A 289 5.52 17.39 2.97
N ILE A 290 5.60 16.43 3.90
CA ILE A 290 6.43 15.23 3.73
C ILE A 290 5.80 14.46 2.56
N ASP A 291 6.49 14.46 1.43
CA ASP A 291 5.98 13.89 0.18
C ASP A 291 6.49 12.46 -0.01
N LEU A 292 5.62 11.49 0.22
CA LEU A 292 5.91 10.07 0.02
C LEU A 292 5.63 9.58 -1.40
N SER A 293 5.33 10.49 -2.33
CA SER A 293 5.22 10.18 -3.76
C SER A 293 6.57 10.24 -4.49
N LYS A 294 7.68 10.34 -3.76
CA LYS A 294 9.03 10.38 -4.30
C LYS A 294 9.80 9.06 -4.10
N PRO A 295 10.83 8.77 -4.92
CA PRO A 295 11.61 7.53 -4.83
C PRO A 295 12.20 7.26 -3.44
N GLU A 296 12.58 8.30 -2.69
CA GLU A 296 13.12 8.22 -1.33
C GLU A 296 12.16 7.52 -0.36
N ALA A 297 10.85 7.68 -0.57
CA ALA A 297 9.85 6.98 0.21
C ALA A 297 9.97 5.46 0.03
N GLY A 298 10.22 5.00 -1.20
CA GLY A 298 10.47 3.59 -1.50
C GLY A 298 11.65 3.04 -0.72
N VAL A 299 12.76 3.80 -0.65
CA VAL A 299 13.95 3.43 0.14
C VAL A 299 13.62 3.32 1.62
N ILE A 300 12.94 4.32 2.20
CA ILE A 300 12.63 4.33 3.64
C ILE A 300 11.63 3.22 4.01
N PHE A 301 10.62 2.95 3.18
CA PHE A 301 9.69 1.86 3.42
C PHE A 301 10.37 0.49 3.34
N ALA A 302 11.28 0.28 2.38
CA ALA A 302 12.05 -0.94 2.31
C ALA A 302 12.93 -1.11 3.55
N ALA A 303 13.68 -0.06 3.91
CA ALA A 303 14.51 -0.05 5.11
C ALA A 303 13.69 -0.36 6.38
N ALA A 304 12.51 0.25 6.55
CA ALA A 304 11.64 -0.01 7.69
C ALA A 304 11.06 -1.43 7.70
N LEU A 305 10.69 -1.98 6.54
CA LEU A 305 10.04 -3.28 6.44
C LEU A 305 11.00 -4.46 6.36
N LYS A 306 12.30 -4.24 6.10
CA LYS A 306 13.34 -5.27 6.01
C LYS A 306 14.27 -5.22 7.21
N ASP A 307 15.42 -4.55 7.12
CA ASP A 307 16.44 -4.53 8.18
C ASP A 307 16.15 -3.56 9.36
N GLY A 308 15.18 -2.65 9.23
CA GLY A 308 14.85 -1.65 10.25
C GLY A 308 13.89 -2.13 11.35
N ASP A 309 13.54 -1.25 12.27
CA ASP A 309 12.49 -1.45 13.27
C ASP A 309 11.76 -0.13 13.54
N ILE A 310 10.46 -0.22 13.83
CA ILE A 310 9.70 0.90 14.38
C ILE A 310 9.29 0.53 15.80
N ASN A 311 9.86 1.24 16.78
CA ASN A 311 9.65 0.92 18.18
C ASN A 311 8.17 1.07 18.58
N VAL A 312 7.58 0.05 19.21
CA VAL A 312 6.15 0.04 19.58
C VAL A 312 5.79 1.10 20.63
N ALA A 313 6.71 1.42 21.55
CA ALA A 313 6.44 2.36 22.64
C ALA A 313 6.58 3.83 22.20
N HIS A 314 7.56 4.11 21.33
CA HIS A 314 7.95 5.49 21.00
C HIS A 314 7.77 5.86 19.53
N HIS A 315 7.53 4.87 18.66
CA HIS A 315 7.47 5.01 17.20
C HIS A 315 8.74 5.64 16.62
N HIS A 316 9.88 5.37 17.25
CA HIS A 316 11.18 5.72 16.69
C HIS A 316 11.51 4.75 15.57
N PHE A 317 12.00 5.29 14.46
CA PHE A 317 12.49 4.48 13.35
C PHE A 317 13.99 4.23 13.56
N GLU A 318 14.36 2.96 13.58
CA GLU A 318 15.73 2.51 13.74
C GLU A 318 16.13 1.68 12.52
N TYR A 319 17.29 1.96 11.94
CA TYR A 319 17.85 1.20 10.85
C TYR A 319 19.32 0.93 11.12
N VAL A 320 19.61 -0.32 11.47
CA VAL A 320 20.96 -0.76 11.86
C VAL A 320 21.51 -1.67 10.77
N ASN A 321 22.35 -1.11 9.91
CA ASN A 321 23.09 -1.87 8.90
C ASN A 321 24.60 -1.65 9.04
N PHE A 322 25.39 -2.71 8.92
CA PHE A 322 26.86 -2.62 9.00
C PHE A 322 27.47 -2.08 7.70
N ASP A 323 26.77 -2.23 6.57
CA ASP A 323 27.18 -1.68 5.28
C ASP A 323 26.96 -0.16 5.24
N GLU A 324 28.04 0.58 5.02
CA GLU A 324 28.01 2.05 4.98
C GLU A 324 27.20 2.59 3.79
N GLY A 325 27.28 1.94 2.62
CA GLY A 325 26.57 2.37 1.43
C GLY A 325 25.06 2.23 1.60
N LYS A 326 24.60 1.15 2.22
CA LYS A 326 23.18 0.97 2.58
C LYS A 326 22.71 2.01 3.58
N ARG A 327 23.51 2.32 4.60
CA ARG A 327 23.17 3.40 5.55
C ARG A 327 23.08 4.73 4.83
N ARG A 328 24.07 5.10 4.03
CA ARG A 328 24.11 6.40 3.35
C ARG A 328 22.85 6.63 2.50
N ALA A 329 22.41 5.63 1.72
CA ALA A 329 21.19 5.72 0.93
C ALA A 329 19.93 6.01 1.76
N VAL A 330 19.79 5.37 2.94
CA VAL A 330 18.65 5.62 3.85
C VAL A 330 18.78 7.00 4.52
N ALA A 331 19.99 7.43 4.86
CA ALA A 331 20.23 8.74 5.46
C ALA A 331 19.92 9.89 4.49
N GLU A 332 20.36 9.76 3.23
CA GLU A 332 20.09 10.70 2.14
C GLU A 332 18.59 10.81 1.85
N ALA A 333 17.87 9.68 1.83
CA ALA A 333 16.42 9.65 1.65
C ALA A 333 15.65 10.45 2.73
N VAL A 334 16.26 10.67 3.90
CA VAL A 334 15.69 11.41 5.03
C VAL A 334 16.35 12.80 5.19
N ASP A 335 17.19 13.22 4.24
CA ASP A 335 17.85 14.53 4.19
C ASP A 335 18.72 14.83 5.44
N ARG A 336 19.63 13.91 5.80
CA ARG A 336 20.50 14.05 6.99
C ARG A 336 21.96 13.65 6.77
N ASP A 337 22.87 14.39 7.42
CA ASP A 337 24.30 14.06 7.56
C ASP A 337 24.49 12.71 8.29
N GLY A 338 24.71 11.64 7.52
CA GLY A 338 24.76 10.24 7.97
C GLY A 338 26.00 9.79 8.75
N ARG A 339 26.49 10.57 9.74
CA ARG A 339 27.79 10.31 10.40
C ARG A 339 27.80 9.34 11.60
N VAL A 340 26.74 8.58 11.89
CA VAL A 340 26.67 7.73 13.10
C VAL A 340 26.60 6.23 12.75
N LYS A 341 27.23 5.38 13.58
CA LYS A 341 27.19 3.91 13.52
C LYS A 341 25.73 3.41 13.66
N GLY A 342 25.03 3.29 12.54
CA GLY A 342 23.59 2.99 12.50
C GLY A 342 22.75 4.28 12.48
N ILE A 343 21.62 4.20 11.80
CA ILE A 343 20.69 5.32 11.67
C ILE A 343 19.62 5.14 12.73
N HIS A 344 19.73 5.90 13.81
CA HIS A 344 18.77 5.89 14.90
C HIS A 344 18.02 7.24 14.91
N TYR A 345 16.76 7.24 14.47
CA TYR A 345 15.93 8.43 14.52
C TYR A 345 15.15 8.46 15.83
N GLN A 346 15.64 9.22 16.81
CA GLN A 346 14.97 9.45 18.11
C GLN A 346 13.69 10.31 18.00
N THR A 347 13.24 10.61 16.79
CA THR A 347 12.01 11.34 16.54
C THR A 347 10.92 10.38 16.13
N SER A 348 9.74 10.51 16.74
CA SER A 348 8.58 9.73 16.33
C SER A 348 8.04 10.16 14.96
N LEU A 349 8.45 11.32 14.42
CA LEU A 349 7.88 11.87 13.18
C LEU A 349 7.98 10.88 12.01
N ILE A 350 9.16 10.30 11.80
CA ILE A 350 9.39 9.37 10.69
C ILE A 350 8.61 8.09 10.92
N GLY A 351 8.72 7.47 12.10
CA GLY A 351 8.00 6.23 12.40
C GLY A 351 6.48 6.40 12.35
N ASP A 352 5.93 7.47 12.92
CA ASP A 352 4.50 7.81 12.81
C ASP A 352 4.07 7.97 11.36
N THR A 353 4.88 8.65 10.55
CA THR A 353 4.61 8.81 9.12
C THR A 353 4.59 7.46 8.42
N LEU A 354 5.60 6.63 8.61
CA LEU A 354 5.64 5.30 8.01
C LEU A 354 4.45 4.42 8.43
N LEU A 355 4.06 4.46 9.71
CA LEU A 355 2.91 3.71 10.22
C LEU A 355 1.58 4.20 9.63
N ASP A 356 1.38 5.51 9.51
CA ASP A 356 0.20 6.09 8.87
C ASP A 356 0.03 5.61 7.42
N PHE A 357 1.16 5.28 6.79
CA PHE A 357 1.25 4.80 5.42
C PHE A 357 1.53 3.30 5.30
N GLY A 358 1.24 2.52 6.34
CA GLY A 358 1.15 1.05 6.25
C GLY A 358 2.43 0.28 6.55
N ALA A 359 3.48 0.94 7.06
CA ALA A 359 4.52 0.21 7.78
C ALA A 359 3.96 -0.40 9.08
N VAL A 360 4.70 -1.32 9.70
CA VAL A 360 4.33 -1.97 10.96
C VAL A 360 5.36 -1.72 12.04
N ALA A 361 4.90 -1.66 13.30
CA ALA A 361 5.76 -1.49 14.47
C ALA A 361 6.14 -2.84 15.10
N GLY A 362 7.35 -2.92 15.63
CA GLY A 362 7.88 -4.09 16.31
C GLY A 362 8.23 -5.25 15.37
N ARG A 363 8.11 -6.47 15.88
CA ARG A 363 8.62 -7.67 15.20
C ARG A 363 7.80 -8.03 13.98
N LYS A 364 8.36 -7.78 12.80
CA LYS A 364 7.72 -8.01 11.50
C LYS A 364 7.44 -9.48 11.20
N ALA A 365 8.36 -10.37 11.57
CA ALA A 365 8.17 -11.81 11.39
C ALA A 365 6.98 -12.39 12.19
N ASP A 366 6.41 -11.63 13.12
CA ASP A 366 5.27 -12.03 13.96
C ASP A 366 3.95 -11.44 13.49
N GLN A 367 3.98 -10.68 12.39
CA GLN A 367 2.85 -9.93 11.86
C GLN A 367 2.65 -10.32 10.40
N ASP A 368 1.39 -10.40 9.97
CA ASP A 368 1.07 -10.42 8.55
C ASP A 368 0.78 -8.99 8.11
N TYR A 369 1.56 -8.49 7.16
CA TYR A 369 1.50 -7.11 6.69
C TYR A 369 1.62 -7.03 5.18
N HIS A 370 1.26 -5.86 4.65
CA HIS A 370 1.14 -5.60 3.21
C HIS A 370 2.26 -4.68 2.72
N VAL A 371 2.44 -4.62 1.40
CA VAL A 371 3.27 -3.58 0.78
C VAL A 371 2.57 -2.22 0.98
N PRO A 372 3.28 -1.20 1.51
CA PRO A 372 2.73 0.13 1.77
C PRO A 372 2.04 0.73 0.54
N PRO A 373 0.89 1.41 0.70
CA PRO A 373 0.21 2.09 -0.41
C PRO A 373 1.09 3.01 -1.25
N PRO A 374 2.03 3.81 -0.68
CA PRO A 374 2.95 4.62 -1.49
C PRO A 374 3.81 3.79 -2.44
N VAL A 375 4.19 2.57 -2.07
CA VAL A 375 4.94 1.66 -2.94
C VAL A 375 4.00 0.95 -3.91
N ARG A 376 2.89 0.38 -3.41
CA ARG A 376 1.94 -0.41 -4.21
C ARG A 376 1.31 0.39 -5.34
N PHE A 377 0.87 1.61 -5.06
CA PHE A 377 0.20 2.50 -6.01
C PHE A 377 1.11 3.63 -6.52
N GLY A 378 2.36 3.67 -6.06
CA GLY A 378 3.36 4.62 -6.51
C GLY A 378 3.77 4.43 -7.95
N SER A 379 4.57 5.39 -8.42
CA SER A 379 5.18 5.34 -9.75
C SER A 379 6.20 4.19 -9.85
N ARG A 380 6.67 3.91 -11.07
CA ARG A 380 7.69 2.87 -11.30
C ARG A 380 8.98 3.19 -10.56
N GLU A 381 9.33 4.47 -10.44
CA GLU A 381 10.52 4.97 -9.76
C GLU A 381 10.48 4.65 -8.26
N ILE A 382 9.33 4.86 -7.59
CA ILE A 382 9.16 4.51 -6.16
C ILE A 382 9.32 3.00 -5.96
N LYS A 383 8.70 2.20 -6.83
CA LYS A 383 8.81 0.74 -6.76
C LYS A 383 10.22 0.24 -7.04
N ASN A 384 10.92 0.83 -8.00
CA ASN A 384 12.32 0.53 -8.28
C ASN A 384 13.20 0.88 -7.07
N ALA A 385 13.02 2.05 -6.47
CA ALA A 385 13.76 2.45 -5.28
C ALA A 385 13.50 1.50 -4.10
N TYR A 386 12.24 1.10 -3.90
CA TYR A 386 11.85 0.09 -2.93
C TYR A 386 12.56 -1.25 -3.18
N PHE A 387 12.44 -1.83 -4.38
CA PHE A 387 13.05 -3.12 -4.67
C PHE A 387 14.58 -3.10 -4.68
N ASN A 388 15.19 -2.00 -5.10
CA ASN A 388 16.64 -1.83 -4.98
C ASN A 388 17.08 -1.95 -3.53
N GLN A 389 16.37 -1.28 -2.61
CA GLN A 389 16.67 -1.36 -1.19
C GLN A 389 16.33 -2.74 -0.60
N VAL A 390 15.21 -3.37 -0.99
CA VAL A 390 14.86 -4.74 -0.59
C VAL A 390 15.93 -5.75 -1.02
N ILE A 391 16.45 -5.64 -2.25
CA ILE A 391 17.51 -6.52 -2.76
C ILE A 391 18.83 -6.25 -2.05
N LYS A 392 19.12 -4.99 -1.67
CA LYS A 392 20.28 -4.70 -0.84
C LYS A 392 20.15 -5.41 0.50
N ASP A 393 19.01 -5.29 1.17
CA ASP A 393 18.82 -5.76 2.55
C ASP A 393 18.67 -7.29 2.63
N GLU A 394 17.78 -7.87 1.82
CA GLU A 394 17.38 -9.29 1.89
C GLU A 394 17.82 -10.11 0.67
N GLY A 395 18.44 -9.45 -0.31
CA GLY A 395 18.77 -10.06 -1.59
C GLY A 395 20.10 -10.81 -1.57
N SER A 396 20.13 -11.93 -2.29
CA SER A 396 21.36 -12.66 -2.62
C SER A 396 21.37 -13.00 -4.10
N ILE A 397 22.48 -12.69 -4.78
CA ILE A 397 22.68 -12.95 -6.21
C ILE A 397 23.71 -14.06 -6.37
N ASP A 398 23.27 -15.21 -6.85
CA ASP A 398 24.15 -16.27 -7.35
C ASP A 398 24.51 -15.97 -8.82
N ARG A 399 25.80 -15.68 -9.05
CA ARG A 399 26.31 -15.35 -10.40
C ARG A 399 26.53 -16.59 -11.27
N GLY A 400 26.69 -17.77 -10.69
CA GLY A 400 26.84 -19.01 -11.44
C GLY A 400 25.52 -19.42 -12.09
N ASP A 401 24.48 -19.48 -11.27
CA ASP A 401 23.14 -19.91 -11.69
C ASP A 401 22.25 -18.79 -12.22
N TYR A 402 22.75 -17.54 -12.21
CA TYR A 402 21.96 -16.33 -12.50
C TYR A 402 20.63 -16.34 -11.76
N ARG A 403 20.73 -16.42 -10.43
CA ARG A 403 19.58 -16.48 -9.55
C ARG A 403 19.62 -15.32 -8.56
N LEU A 404 18.58 -14.50 -8.56
CA LEU A 404 18.33 -13.53 -7.51
C LEU A 404 17.31 -14.12 -6.54
N THR A 405 17.66 -14.06 -5.25
CA THR A 405 16.83 -14.55 -4.15
C THR A 405 16.52 -13.40 -3.20
N ILE A 406 15.25 -13.17 -2.88
CA ILE A 406 14.83 -12.20 -1.85
C ILE A 406 14.18 -12.99 -0.72
N SER A 407 14.77 -12.93 0.48
CA SER A 407 14.29 -13.71 1.61
C SER A 407 13.19 -12.98 2.39
N GLY A 408 12.34 -13.75 3.05
CA GLY A 408 11.39 -13.22 4.03
C GLY A 408 10.85 -14.33 4.94
N ALA A 409 10.42 -13.96 6.14
CA ALA A 409 9.96 -14.92 7.12
C ALA A 409 8.67 -14.49 7.82
N GLY A 410 7.97 -15.47 8.39
CA GLY A 410 6.67 -15.27 9.01
C GLY A 410 6.31 -16.42 9.96
N GLU A 411 5.44 -16.11 10.90
CA GLU A 411 4.87 -17.05 11.85
C GLU A 411 3.97 -18.09 11.14
N ILE A 412 4.13 -19.37 11.49
CA ILE A 412 3.32 -20.48 10.92
C ILE A 412 2.70 -21.39 11.99
N ALA A 413 3.12 -21.30 13.25
CA ALA A 413 2.64 -22.17 14.32
C ALA A 413 1.11 -22.09 14.52
N SER A 414 0.52 -20.92 14.32
CA SER A 414 -0.92 -20.67 14.38
C SER A 414 -1.71 -21.30 13.22
N LYS A 415 -1.03 -21.57 12.10
CA LYS A 415 -1.60 -22.17 10.87
C LYS A 415 -1.45 -23.69 10.83
N MET A 416 -0.61 -24.26 11.70
CA MET A 416 -0.31 -25.69 11.74
C MET A 416 -1.39 -26.51 12.46
N THR A 417 -1.74 -27.67 11.89
CA THR A 417 -2.54 -28.71 12.56
C THR A 417 -1.69 -29.46 13.59
N GLN A 418 -2.33 -30.29 14.42
CA GLN A 418 -1.62 -31.18 15.35
C GLN A 418 -0.75 -32.20 14.61
N GLU A 419 -1.19 -32.70 13.47
CA GLU A 419 -0.42 -33.63 12.62
C GLU A 419 0.84 -32.97 12.07
N HIS A 420 0.77 -31.71 11.63
CA HIS A 420 1.96 -30.96 11.22
C HIS A 420 2.97 -30.82 12.36
N ARG A 421 2.50 -30.58 13.59
CA ARG A 421 3.38 -30.46 14.76
C ARG A 421 4.05 -31.79 15.08
N ARG A 422 3.27 -32.88 15.12
CA ARG A 422 3.79 -34.25 15.28
C ARG A 422 4.85 -34.55 14.22
N MET A 423 4.60 -34.19 12.96
CA MET A 423 5.58 -34.36 11.88
C MET A 423 6.88 -33.59 12.13
N LEU A 424 6.82 -32.33 12.57
CA LEU A 424 8.03 -31.56 12.88
C LEU A 424 8.85 -32.15 14.03
N ASP A 425 8.23 -32.82 15.00
CA ASP A 425 8.94 -33.47 16.11
C ASP A 425 9.85 -34.63 15.64
N HIS A 426 9.61 -35.18 14.44
CA HIS A 426 10.43 -36.22 13.82
C HIS A 426 11.56 -35.67 12.94
N LEU A 427 11.55 -34.37 12.61
CA LEU A 427 12.56 -33.78 11.74
C LEU A 427 13.82 -33.36 12.52
N PRO A 428 15.02 -33.52 11.93
CA PRO A 428 16.27 -33.19 12.59
C PRO A 428 16.52 -31.68 12.60
N PHE A 429 16.14 -31.01 13.70
CA PHE A 429 16.50 -29.60 13.90
C PHE A 429 18.01 -29.46 14.13
N GLU A 430 18.63 -28.59 13.33
CA GLU A 430 20.02 -28.17 13.46
C GLU A 430 20.12 -26.97 14.42
N ASP A 431 21.17 -26.95 15.24
CA ASP A 431 21.56 -25.78 16.01
C ASP A 431 22.40 -24.82 15.14
N GLY A 432 22.20 -23.53 15.32
CA GLY A 432 22.98 -22.48 14.67
C GLY A 432 22.89 -21.16 15.40
N HIS A 433 23.38 -20.10 14.74
CA HIS A 433 23.31 -18.74 15.29
C HIS A 433 22.74 -17.76 14.27
N TRP A 434 22.01 -16.75 14.75
CA TRP A 434 21.66 -15.56 13.98
C TRP A 434 22.89 -14.66 13.79
N PRO A 435 22.88 -13.72 12.83
CA PRO A 435 23.94 -12.70 12.73
C PRO A 435 24.16 -11.91 14.02
N SER A 436 23.14 -11.78 14.87
CA SER A 436 23.23 -11.19 16.20
C SER A 436 23.98 -12.04 17.23
N GLY A 437 24.41 -13.25 16.87
CA GLY A 437 25.01 -14.24 17.78
C GLY A 437 23.98 -15.00 18.63
N ALA A 438 22.67 -14.74 18.49
CA ALA A 438 21.66 -15.46 19.25
C ALA A 438 21.51 -16.92 18.72
N PRO A 439 21.45 -17.93 19.60
CA PRO A 439 21.27 -19.31 19.18
C PRO A 439 19.90 -19.50 18.52
N LYS A 440 19.85 -20.34 17.49
CA LYS A 440 18.64 -20.69 16.74
C LYS A 440 18.61 -22.20 16.47
N LYS A 441 17.41 -22.77 16.49
CA LYS A 441 17.14 -24.11 15.97
C LYS A 441 16.40 -23.99 14.66
N TYR A 442 16.86 -24.68 13.61
CA TYR A 442 16.25 -24.60 12.29
C TYR A 442 16.33 -25.93 11.54
N ILE A 443 15.47 -26.07 10.53
CA ILE A 443 15.51 -27.15 9.55
C ILE A 443 15.55 -26.50 8.18
N THR A 444 16.41 -27.00 7.30
CA THR A 444 16.41 -26.62 5.88
C THR A 444 15.50 -27.56 5.10
N LEU A 445 14.51 -27.00 4.41
CA LEU A 445 13.54 -27.72 3.59
C LEU A 445 14.18 -28.10 2.25
N LYS A 446 14.96 -29.18 2.26
CA LYS A 446 15.63 -29.76 1.08
C LYS A 446 14.80 -30.89 0.47
N GLN A 447 15.10 -31.21 -0.79
CA GLN A 447 14.57 -32.41 -1.43
C GLN A 447 15.06 -33.66 -0.67
N GLY A 448 14.19 -34.66 -0.50
CA GLY A 448 14.49 -35.90 0.23
C GLY A 448 14.30 -35.82 1.75
N LEU A 449 13.99 -34.66 2.33
CA LEU A 449 13.72 -34.56 3.78
C LEU A 449 12.50 -35.40 4.20
N GLU A 450 11.59 -35.72 3.28
CA GLU A 450 10.46 -36.61 3.54
C GLU A 450 10.87 -38.07 3.77
N ASP A 451 12.07 -38.47 3.33
CA ASP A 451 12.56 -39.84 3.49
C ASP A 451 13.00 -40.12 4.93
N ASP A 452 13.29 -39.07 5.71
CA ASP A 452 13.61 -39.14 7.14
C ASP A 452 12.36 -39.35 8.01
N LEU A 453 11.15 -39.29 7.42
CA LEU A 453 9.89 -39.41 8.14
C LEU A 453 9.32 -40.84 8.09
N PRO A 454 8.63 -41.27 9.17
CA PRO A 454 7.76 -42.44 9.14
C PRO A 454 6.75 -42.39 7.98
N ASP A 455 6.39 -43.55 7.42
CA ASP A 455 5.52 -43.64 6.24
C ASP A 455 4.14 -42.99 6.46
N ASP A 456 3.60 -43.02 7.69
CA ASP A 456 2.33 -42.38 8.04
C ASP A 456 2.41 -40.84 8.02
N LEU A 457 3.61 -40.27 8.13
CA LEU A 457 3.85 -38.81 8.16
C LEU A 457 4.31 -38.24 6.81
N LYS A 458 4.73 -39.07 5.86
CA LYS A 458 5.12 -38.62 4.50
C LYS A 458 4.00 -37.84 3.79
N PRO A 459 2.72 -38.28 3.80
CA PRO A 459 1.64 -37.49 3.22
C PRO A 459 1.43 -36.15 3.92
N ILE A 460 1.63 -36.10 5.23
CA ILE A 460 1.51 -34.89 6.05
C ILE A 460 2.61 -33.89 5.69
N TYR A 461 3.84 -34.34 5.43
CA TYR A 461 4.91 -33.48 4.95
C TYR A 461 4.60 -32.88 3.58
N LYS A 462 4.06 -33.67 2.65
CA LYS A 462 3.65 -33.16 1.32
C LYS A 462 2.57 -32.09 1.43
N ASP A 463 1.54 -32.32 2.25
CA ASP A 463 0.50 -31.32 2.56
C ASP A 463 1.10 -30.06 3.20
N PHE A 464 1.99 -30.24 4.19
CA PHE A 464 2.67 -29.14 4.87
C PHE A 464 3.47 -28.25 3.89
N ILE A 465 4.28 -28.85 3.01
CA ILE A 465 5.05 -28.11 2.01
C ILE A 465 4.14 -27.41 1.01
N GLN A 466 3.05 -28.06 0.58
CA GLN A 466 2.08 -27.45 -0.32
C GLN A 466 1.41 -26.23 0.32
N LYS A 467 0.97 -26.34 1.57
CA LYS A 467 0.40 -25.21 2.33
C LYS A 467 1.40 -24.09 2.55
N MET A 468 2.67 -24.41 2.83
CA MET A 468 3.72 -23.39 2.90
C MET A 468 3.87 -22.61 1.59
N LYS A 469 3.73 -23.27 0.43
CA LYS A 469 3.81 -22.62 -0.88
C LYS A 469 2.58 -21.76 -1.19
N ASP A 470 1.40 -22.30 -0.95
CA ASP A 470 0.16 -21.75 -1.52
C ASP A 470 -0.63 -20.89 -0.53
N GLU A 471 -0.57 -21.18 0.76
CA GLU A 471 -1.48 -20.63 1.76
C GLU A 471 -0.77 -19.81 2.84
N TRP A 472 0.41 -20.25 3.28
CA TRP A 472 1.04 -19.70 4.48
C TRP A 472 2.11 -18.65 4.21
N ALA A 473 2.49 -18.47 2.94
CA ALA A 473 3.41 -17.42 2.52
C ALA A 473 2.97 -16.05 3.07
N PRO A 474 3.89 -15.26 3.65
CA PRO A 474 3.59 -13.92 4.15
C PRO A 474 2.96 -13.04 3.07
N THR A 475 1.93 -12.28 3.42
CA THR A 475 1.18 -11.48 2.46
C THR A 475 2.09 -10.47 1.74
N ILE A 476 3.04 -9.84 2.44
CA ILE A 476 4.01 -8.94 1.83
C ILE A 476 4.84 -9.62 0.72
N LEU A 477 5.27 -10.87 0.89
CA LEU A 477 6.05 -11.57 -0.14
C LEU A 477 5.19 -11.88 -1.37
N LEU A 478 3.92 -12.23 -1.17
CA LEU A 478 2.97 -12.45 -2.28
C LEU A 478 2.71 -11.15 -3.05
N GLU A 479 2.59 -10.02 -2.36
CA GLU A 479 2.42 -8.71 -2.98
C GLU A 479 3.69 -8.22 -3.68
N GLU A 480 4.88 -8.43 -3.08
CA GLU A 480 6.18 -8.13 -3.68
C GLU A 480 6.41 -8.96 -4.95
N LYS A 481 6.14 -10.27 -4.89
CA LYS A 481 6.15 -11.17 -6.05
C LYS A 481 5.33 -10.56 -7.18
N LYS A 482 4.07 -10.24 -6.91
CA LYS A 482 3.15 -9.70 -7.91
C LYS A 482 3.66 -8.40 -8.52
N LEU A 483 4.20 -7.49 -7.70
CA LEU A 483 4.74 -6.22 -8.18
C LEU A 483 5.95 -6.44 -9.10
N LEU A 484 6.85 -7.36 -8.77
CA LEU A 484 8.00 -7.70 -9.63
C LEU A 484 7.55 -8.28 -10.97
N GLU A 485 6.60 -9.24 -10.95
CA GLU A 485 6.04 -9.84 -12.16
C GLU A 485 5.36 -8.79 -13.05
N GLU A 486 4.56 -7.89 -12.47
CA GLU A 486 3.88 -6.82 -13.19
C GLU A 486 4.84 -5.76 -13.76
N MET A 487 5.89 -5.39 -13.03
CA MET A 487 6.82 -4.33 -13.45
C MET A 487 7.76 -4.77 -14.55
N TYR A 488 8.36 -5.96 -14.40
CA TYR A 488 9.43 -6.42 -15.29
C TYR A 488 8.98 -7.49 -16.26
N ASN A 489 7.71 -7.91 -16.22
CA ASN A 489 7.18 -9.01 -17.04
C ASN A 489 8.03 -10.29 -16.92
N ILE A 490 8.45 -10.60 -15.70
CA ILE A 490 9.23 -11.80 -15.35
C ILE A 490 8.37 -12.78 -14.56
N LYS A 491 8.78 -14.05 -14.50
CA LYS A 491 8.19 -15.04 -13.60
C LYS A 491 8.96 -15.04 -12.28
N VAL A 492 8.24 -14.99 -11.16
CA VAL A 492 8.84 -15.06 -9.82
C VAL A 492 8.27 -16.25 -9.06
N GLU A 493 9.15 -17.12 -8.56
CA GLU A 493 8.74 -18.30 -7.80
C GLU A 493 8.87 -18.04 -6.31
N ILE A 494 7.89 -18.48 -5.51
CA ILE A 494 7.99 -18.44 -4.05
C ILE A 494 8.33 -19.84 -3.55
N GLN A 495 9.47 -19.97 -2.86
CA GLN A 495 9.96 -21.26 -2.38
C GLN A 495 10.13 -21.24 -0.85
N PRO A 496 9.48 -22.15 -0.11
CA PRO A 496 9.82 -22.41 1.29
C PRO A 496 11.27 -22.88 1.40
N ARG A 497 12.03 -22.32 2.34
CA ARG A 497 13.45 -22.58 2.50
C ARG A 497 13.76 -23.25 3.82
N GLN A 498 13.23 -22.71 4.91
CA GLN A 498 13.59 -23.13 6.25
C GLN A 498 12.41 -23.03 7.22
N ILE A 499 12.46 -23.83 8.26
CA ILE A 499 11.63 -23.69 9.47
C ILE A 499 12.57 -23.38 10.61
N TYR A 500 12.21 -22.49 11.53
CA TYR A 500 13.00 -22.25 12.71
C TYR A 500 12.16 -21.97 13.95
N VAL A 501 12.70 -22.30 15.11
CA VAL A 501 12.05 -22.15 16.42
C VAL A 501 12.51 -20.86 17.09
N GLY A 502 11.59 -19.91 17.21
CA GLY A 502 11.79 -18.66 17.93
C GLY A 502 11.39 -18.77 19.40
N LYS A 503 12.26 -18.31 20.31
CA LYS A 503 12.02 -18.36 21.77
C LYS A 503 10.69 -17.76 22.25
N LYS A 504 10.14 -16.75 21.55
CA LYS A 504 8.92 -16.02 21.98
C LYS A 504 7.65 -16.36 21.20
N VAL A 505 7.79 -16.86 19.97
CA VAL A 505 6.69 -16.85 18.98
C VAL A 505 6.48 -18.23 18.35
N GLY A 506 7.18 -19.24 18.88
CA GLY A 506 7.07 -20.61 18.40
C GLY A 506 7.74 -20.77 17.04
N ILE A 507 7.02 -21.39 16.10
CA ILE A 507 7.56 -21.89 14.84
C ILE A 507 7.33 -20.86 13.73
N ARG A 508 8.40 -20.57 12.98
CA ARG A 508 8.39 -19.66 11.84
C ARG A 508 8.86 -20.36 10.58
N GLY A 509 8.26 -19.98 9.45
CA GLY A 509 8.71 -20.33 8.12
C GLY A 509 9.58 -19.23 7.53
N SER A 510 10.52 -19.62 6.68
CA SER A 510 11.27 -18.73 5.80
C SER A 510 10.99 -19.12 4.35
N TRP A 511 10.78 -18.11 3.51
CA TRP A 511 10.55 -18.23 2.08
C TRP A 511 11.59 -17.39 1.34
N ALA A 512 11.79 -17.72 0.07
CA ALA A 512 12.50 -16.87 -0.85
C ALA A 512 11.68 -16.65 -2.12
N LEU A 513 11.67 -15.41 -2.60
CA LEU A 513 11.31 -15.10 -3.98
C LEU A 513 12.52 -15.42 -4.85
N ILE A 514 12.33 -16.25 -5.86
CA ILE A 514 13.37 -16.70 -6.79
C ILE A 514 13.07 -16.13 -8.16
N ILE A 515 14.03 -15.35 -8.64
CA ILE A 515 14.08 -14.87 -10.02
C ILE A 515 15.24 -15.61 -10.69
N GLY A 516 14.90 -16.52 -11.59
CA GLY A 516 15.86 -17.30 -12.34
C GLY A 516 15.98 -16.82 -13.77
N GLY A 517 17.18 -16.94 -14.32
CA GLY A 517 17.47 -16.64 -15.72
C GLY A 517 18.41 -15.46 -15.89
N LYS A 518 19.41 -15.65 -16.74
CA LYS A 518 20.46 -14.66 -16.99
C LYS A 518 19.89 -13.33 -17.48
N TYR A 519 18.93 -13.39 -18.40
CA TYR A 519 18.35 -12.19 -18.99
C TYR A 519 17.56 -11.40 -17.95
N GLU A 520 16.72 -12.07 -17.17
CA GLU A 520 15.85 -11.49 -16.15
C GLU A 520 16.68 -10.81 -15.05
N VAL A 521 17.71 -11.48 -14.54
CA VAL A 521 18.59 -10.93 -13.50
C VAL A 521 19.39 -9.74 -14.03
N ILE A 522 19.90 -9.79 -15.27
CA ILE A 522 20.63 -8.67 -15.87
C ILE A 522 19.71 -7.48 -16.13
N MET A 523 18.53 -7.71 -16.68
CA MET A 523 17.52 -6.68 -16.95
C MET A 523 17.14 -5.96 -15.65
N LEU A 524 16.75 -6.72 -14.62
CA LEU A 524 16.36 -6.15 -13.33
C LEU A 524 17.51 -5.36 -12.70
N LYS A 525 18.75 -5.87 -12.76
CA LYS A 525 19.93 -5.13 -12.28
C LYS A 525 20.16 -3.83 -13.07
N SER A 526 19.99 -3.86 -14.40
CA SER A 526 20.18 -2.67 -15.24
C SER A 526 19.13 -1.59 -14.95
N GLU A 527 17.86 -1.96 -14.80
CA GLU A 527 16.79 -1.01 -14.49
C GLU A 527 16.97 -0.37 -13.10
N LEU A 528 17.30 -1.17 -12.08
CA LEU A 528 17.53 -0.66 -10.73
C LEU A 528 18.74 0.27 -10.67
N ASN A 529 19.80 -0.01 -11.44
CA ASN A 529 20.98 0.85 -11.52
C ASN A 529 20.71 2.14 -12.31
N HIS A 530 19.88 2.10 -13.35
CA HIS A 530 19.54 3.29 -14.13
C HIS A 530 18.73 4.28 -13.30
N SER A 531 17.74 3.80 -12.53
CA SER A 531 16.99 4.64 -11.59
C SER A 531 17.86 5.25 -10.49
N ALA A 532 18.92 4.57 -10.05
CA ALA A 532 19.83 5.10 -9.04
C ALA A 532 20.73 6.24 -9.56
N LYS A 533 21.10 6.23 -10.85
CA LYS A 533 21.94 7.27 -11.44
C LYS A 533 21.17 8.56 -11.75
N ASN A 534 19.98 8.44 -12.32
CA ASN A 534 19.21 9.62 -12.73
C ASN A 534 18.65 10.42 -11.54
N GLY A 535 18.56 9.82 -10.34
CA GLY A 535 18.14 10.53 -9.13
C GLY A 535 19.23 11.36 -8.45
N GLY A 536 20.51 11.21 -8.84
CA GLY A 536 21.64 11.88 -8.20
C GLY A 536 22.10 13.18 -8.85
N ASP A 537 21.79 13.39 -10.14
CA ASP A 537 22.37 14.47 -10.94
C ASP A 537 21.45 15.70 -11.14
N GLU A 538 20.24 15.72 -10.56
CA GLU A 538 19.25 16.80 -10.74
C GLU A 538 19.06 17.76 -9.53
N ASN A 539 19.96 17.77 -8.54
CA ASN A 539 19.88 18.72 -7.40
C ASN A 539 21.08 19.66 -7.29
#